data_AF-A0A7S0LRK3-F1
#
_entry.id   AF-A0A7S0LRK3-F1
#
_cell.length_a   1.000
_cell.length_b   1.000
_cell.length_c   1.000
_cell.angle_alpha   90.00
_cell.angle_beta   90.00
_cell.angle_gamma   90.00
#
_symmetry.space_group_name_H-M   'P 1'
#
loop_
_entity.id
_entity.type
_entity.pdbx_description
1 polymer ?
#
loop_
_entity_poly.entity_id
_entity_poly.type
_entity_poly.pdbx_seq_one_letter_code
_entity_poly.pdbx_strand_id
1 'polypeptide(L)'
;GGLDCMLDPDEARGDDWAVLEWTPDPATLLQSESVPSSLSSRRTSDVLAILVNIYGSKALFVNEFRAMLSDKLLNAPGHDTEREVRNLELLKKRFGESALQSCEVMLHDVAESRRLTRIIQTHFGNVAATSGVPLIEATVVSRLCWPTLPNDDFELPAGVKKELKRFEKQFLHIKAPRKLVWKPTLGKVTIDVEFSDRTITDVVCTPLQATILLRFADQRRWDLSDLASELKILLPVLRKKMALWVNRGYIQEVARSPSGAPIYEAATSLGSTDSRQPAEDEDEGASSADAQAEQLAADMRVCEQYVMGMLTNIESLPLERIHNMLKMFLPPTDNDRGYDRSEMELQRFLNSLVEDGKLEFSSGMYRIRKGG
;
A
#
# COMPACT_ATOMS: atom_id res chain seq x y z
N GLY A 1 20.92 -9.31 -45.16
CA GLY A 1 21.74 -9.92 -44.10
C GLY A 1 22.02 -8.82 -43.11
N GLY A 2 21.54 -8.88 -41.86
CA GLY A 2 21.40 -10.06 -41.01
C GLY A 2 22.73 -10.26 -40.29
N LEU A 3 22.84 -9.68 -39.09
CA LEU A 3 22.98 -10.38 -37.79
C LEU A 3 24.46 -10.73 -37.51
N ASP A 4 25.02 -10.65 -36.31
CA ASP A 4 24.47 -10.34 -35.00
C ASP A 4 25.67 -10.00 -34.09
N CYS A 5 25.44 -9.13 -33.12
CA CYS A 5 26.41 -8.84 -32.07
C CYS A 5 26.47 -10.00 -31.08
N MET A 6 27.68 -10.53 -30.86
CA MET A 6 28.01 -11.56 -29.87
C MET A 6 27.45 -11.22 -28.48
N LEU A 7 26.65 -12.14 -27.95
CA LEU A 7 26.34 -12.27 -26.52
C LEU A 7 27.48 -13.01 -25.81
N ASP A 8 27.84 -12.54 -24.62
CA ASP A 8 28.87 -13.16 -23.76
C ASP A 8 28.48 -14.61 -23.37
N PRO A 9 29.41 -15.59 -23.42
CA PRO A 9 29.06 -17.01 -23.32
C PRO A 9 28.86 -17.53 -21.88
N ASP A 10 28.98 -16.67 -20.86
CA ASP A 10 29.10 -17.11 -19.46
C ASP A 10 27.80 -17.08 -18.65
N GLU A 11 26.70 -16.49 -19.15
CA GLU A 11 25.42 -16.49 -18.42
C GLU A 11 24.55 -17.73 -18.65
N ALA A 12 24.81 -18.53 -19.69
CA ALA A 12 24.03 -19.74 -20.01
C ALA A 12 24.53 -21.01 -19.29
N ARG A 13 25.63 -20.96 -18.55
CA ARG A 13 26.29 -22.15 -17.97
C ARG A 13 25.93 -22.46 -16.51
N GLY A 14 25.06 -21.67 -15.89
CA GLY A 14 24.74 -21.78 -14.46
C GLY A 14 23.95 -23.02 -14.05
N ASP A 15 23.10 -23.56 -14.93
CA ASP A 15 22.18 -24.66 -14.57
C ASP A 15 22.54 -26.02 -15.20
N ASP A 16 23.29 -26.07 -16.31
CA ASP A 16 23.66 -27.34 -16.97
C ASP A 16 24.69 -28.17 -16.19
N TRP A 17 25.60 -27.53 -15.44
CA TRP A 17 26.59 -28.24 -14.63
C TRP A 17 25.95 -28.98 -13.44
N ALA A 18 24.90 -28.42 -12.85
CA ALA A 18 24.21 -29.01 -11.70
C ALA A 18 23.39 -30.26 -12.06
N VAL A 19 22.95 -30.38 -13.33
CA VAL A 19 22.26 -31.57 -13.87
C VAL A 19 23.28 -32.67 -14.22
N LEU A 20 24.47 -32.30 -14.70
CA LEU A 20 25.55 -33.24 -15.04
C LEU A 20 26.26 -33.85 -13.81
N GLU A 21 26.18 -33.19 -12.65
CA GLU A 21 26.76 -33.65 -11.38
C GLU A 21 25.72 -34.35 -10.48
N TRP A 22 24.55 -34.68 -11.02
CA TRP A 22 23.53 -35.45 -10.30
C TRP A 22 24.01 -36.89 -10.11
N THR A 23 24.45 -37.22 -8.90
CA THR A 23 24.70 -38.59 -8.47
C THR A 23 23.53 -39.07 -7.61
N PRO A 24 22.93 -40.23 -7.89
CA PRO A 24 21.91 -40.80 -7.02
C PRO A 24 22.50 -41.06 -5.63
N ASP A 25 21.67 -40.93 -4.59
CA ASP A 25 22.11 -41.15 -3.21
C ASP A 25 22.76 -42.53 -3.05
N PRO A 26 23.90 -42.63 -2.34
CA PRO A 26 24.60 -43.89 -2.16
C PRO A 26 23.71 -44.90 -1.42
N ALA A 27 23.68 -46.14 -1.93
CA ALA A 27 22.80 -47.22 -1.45
C ALA A 27 22.95 -47.55 0.06
N THR A 28 23.98 -47.03 0.72
CA THR A 28 24.22 -47.17 2.17
C THR A 28 23.20 -46.44 3.05
N LEU A 29 22.48 -45.43 2.53
CA LEU A 29 21.39 -44.76 3.26
C LEU A 29 20.06 -45.53 3.26
N LEU A 30 19.92 -46.56 2.41
CA LEU A 30 18.73 -47.42 2.37
C LEU A 30 18.75 -48.53 3.44
N GLN A 31 19.87 -48.75 4.13
CA GLN A 31 20.02 -49.83 5.13
C GLN A 31 19.89 -49.35 6.58
N SER A 32 19.80 -48.04 6.84
CA SER A 32 19.44 -47.53 8.16
C SER A 32 17.96 -47.16 8.19
N GLU A 33 17.11 -48.10 8.60
CA GLU A 33 15.66 -47.90 8.81
C GLU A 33 15.30 -46.84 9.88
N SER A 34 16.27 -46.08 10.39
CA SER A 34 16.09 -45.15 11.51
C SER A 34 16.51 -43.70 11.22
N VAL A 35 16.81 -43.34 9.98
CA VAL A 35 17.08 -41.95 9.62
C VAL A 35 15.98 -41.46 8.69
N PRO A 36 15.08 -40.55 9.12
CA PRO A 36 14.10 -39.97 8.21
C PRO A 36 14.84 -39.30 7.06
N SER A 37 14.39 -39.55 5.83
CA SER A 37 14.95 -39.09 4.54
C SER A 37 15.03 -37.56 4.37
N SER A 38 14.84 -36.81 5.46
CA SER A 38 14.80 -35.35 5.54
C SER A 38 16.17 -34.70 5.79
N LEU A 39 17.23 -35.45 6.09
CA LEU A 39 18.48 -34.85 6.60
C LEU A 39 19.69 -34.87 5.63
N SER A 40 19.64 -35.61 4.50
CA SER A 40 20.76 -35.65 3.54
C SER A 40 20.70 -34.54 2.46
N SER A 41 19.54 -33.92 2.23
CA SER A 41 19.44 -32.73 1.36
C SER A 41 19.70 -31.44 2.15
N ARG A 42 20.89 -31.32 2.74
CA ARG A 42 21.44 -30.02 3.16
C ARG A 42 22.15 -29.36 1.98
N ARG A 43 21.47 -29.22 0.84
CA ARG A 43 21.80 -28.22 -0.17
C ARG A 43 21.00 -26.99 0.22
N THR A 44 21.69 -25.93 0.64
CA THR A 44 21.18 -24.58 0.97
C THR A 44 19.66 -24.48 0.89
N SER A 45 18.97 -24.70 2.01
CA SER A 45 17.51 -24.62 2.07
C SER A 45 17.08 -23.35 1.36
N ASP A 46 16.51 -23.52 0.16
CA ASP A 46 16.27 -22.41 -0.74
C ASP A 46 15.31 -21.47 -0.01
N VAL A 47 15.83 -20.33 0.46
CA VAL A 47 15.10 -19.40 1.32
C VAL A 47 13.83 -18.97 0.61
N LEU A 48 13.87 -18.89 -0.72
CA LEU A 48 12.71 -18.61 -1.55
C LEU A 48 11.73 -19.80 -1.60
N ALA A 49 12.20 -21.03 -1.66
CA ALA A 49 11.33 -22.21 -1.55
C ALA A 49 10.66 -22.30 -0.16
N ILE A 50 11.39 -21.94 0.90
CA ILE A 50 10.82 -21.81 2.25
C ILE A 50 9.76 -20.69 2.27
N LEU A 51 10.06 -19.51 1.71
CA LEU A 51 9.11 -18.40 1.65
C LEU A 51 7.86 -18.77 0.84
N VAL A 52 8.01 -19.38 -0.34
CA VAL A 52 6.87 -19.83 -1.15
C VAL A 52 6.04 -20.91 -0.43
N ASN A 53 6.68 -21.79 0.34
CA ASN A 53 5.98 -22.77 1.17
C ASN A 53 5.24 -22.12 2.36
N ILE A 54 5.79 -21.05 2.95
CA ILE A 54 5.12 -20.30 4.04
C ILE A 54 3.90 -19.53 3.51
N TYR A 55 4.05 -18.86 2.36
CA TYR A 55 2.96 -18.09 1.74
C TYR A 55 1.94 -18.98 1.00
N GLY A 56 2.22 -20.26 0.81
CA GLY A 56 1.34 -21.24 0.17
C GLY A 56 1.25 -21.14 -1.36
N SER A 57 1.48 -19.96 -1.96
CA SER A 57 1.52 -19.81 -3.41
C SER A 57 2.50 -18.72 -3.89
N LYS A 58 2.98 -18.88 -5.14
CA LYS A 58 3.82 -17.88 -5.81
C LYS A 58 3.11 -16.54 -6.00
N ALA A 59 1.80 -16.56 -6.27
CA ALA A 59 1.00 -15.35 -6.50
C ALA A 59 0.87 -14.50 -5.23
N LEU A 60 0.69 -15.13 -4.07
CA LEU A 60 0.62 -14.43 -2.79
C LEU A 60 1.94 -13.75 -2.45
N PHE A 61 3.06 -14.46 -2.64
CA PHE A 61 4.38 -13.87 -2.46
C PHE A 61 4.60 -12.64 -3.36
N VAL A 62 4.25 -12.74 -4.64
CA VAL A 62 4.39 -11.62 -5.59
C VAL A 62 3.52 -10.42 -5.19
N ASN A 63 2.30 -10.66 -4.70
CA ASN A 63 1.42 -9.59 -4.25
C ASN A 63 1.93 -8.89 -2.99
N GLU A 64 2.42 -9.65 -2.00
CA GLU A 64 3.04 -9.06 -0.80
C GLU A 64 4.34 -8.33 -1.14
N PHE A 65 5.15 -8.91 -2.04
CA PHE A 65 6.35 -8.25 -2.54
C PHE A 65 6.01 -6.93 -3.26
N ARG A 66 4.95 -6.91 -4.08
CA ARG A 66 4.45 -5.70 -4.74
C ARG A 66 4.00 -4.64 -3.73
N ALA A 67 3.28 -5.04 -2.68
CA ALA A 67 2.85 -4.12 -1.62
C ALA A 67 4.06 -3.52 -0.88
N MET A 68 4.99 -4.36 -0.42
CA MET A 68 6.21 -3.93 0.26
C MET A 68 7.10 -3.04 -0.63
N LEU A 69 7.27 -3.42 -1.90
CA LEU A 69 8.03 -2.62 -2.85
C LEU A 69 7.37 -1.25 -3.06
N SER A 70 6.04 -1.18 -3.11
CA SER A 70 5.32 0.09 -3.29
C SER A 70 5.58 1.06 -2.13
N ASP A 71 5.48 0.59 -0.89
CA ASP A 71 5.71 1.40 0.30
C ASP A 71 7.17 1.86 0.37
N LYS A 72 8.09 0.95 0.07
CA LYS A 72 9.52 1.25 0.03
C LYS A 72 9.85 2.30 -1.03
N LEU A 73 9.29 2.20 -2.23
CA LEU A 73 9.55 3.14 -3.32
C LEU A 73 8.95 4.53 -3.05
N LEU A 74 7.79 4.61 -2.39
CA LEU A 74 7.15 5.89 -2.04
C LEU A 74 7.85 6.57 -0.86
N ASN A 75 8.40 5.80 0.08
CA ASN A 75 9.10 6.31 1.25
C ASN A 75 10.60 6.55 1.05
N ALA A 76 11.21 5.98 -0.01
CA ALA A 76 12.63 6.06 -0.25
C ALA A 76 13.12 7.51 -0.46
N PRO A 77 13.97 8.05 0.43
CA PRO A 77 14.54 9.37 0.26
C PRO A 77 15.46 9.39 -0.96
N GLY A 78 15.19 10.29 -1.92
CA GLY A 78 16.02 10.47 -3.12
C GLY A 78 15.83 9.44 -4.23
N HIS A 79 14.86 8.52 -4.08
CA HIS A 79 14.43 7.54 -5.10
C HIS A 79 15.59 6.76 -5.74
N ASP A 80 16.55 6.30 -4.93
CA ASP A 80 17.59 5.37 -5.39
C ASP A 80 16.97 3.98 -5.56
N THR A 81 16.89 3.54 -6.81
CA THR A 81 16.24 2.28 -7.20
C THR A 81 17.24 1.18 -7.54
N GLU A 82 18.55 1.42 -7.51
CA GLU A 82 19.55 0.45 -8.01
C GLU A 82 19.51 -0.88 -7.24
N ARG A 83 19.35 -0.81 -5.91
CA ARG A 83 19.23 -1.99 -5.06
C ARG A 83 17.98 -2.79 -5.39
N GLU A 84 16.86 -2.11 -5.61
CA GLU A 84 15.58 -2.76 -5.88
C GLU A 84 15.53 -3.38 -7.28
N VAL A 85 16.16 -2.72 -8.26
CA VAL A 85 16.37 -3.29 -9.61
C VAL A 85 17.16 -4.59 -9.53
N ARG A 86 18.30 -4.60 -8.82
CA ARG A 86 19.11 -5.80 -8.64
C ARG A 86 18.35 -6.92 -7.93
N ASN A 87 17.59 -6.60 -6.88
CA ASN A 87 16.75 -7.58 -6.19
C ASN A 87 15.69 -8.16 -7.13
N LEU A 88 15.06 -7.31 -7.95
CA LEU A 88 14.05 -7.73 -8.91
C LEU A 88 14.64 -8.66 -9.98
N GLU A 89 15.84 -8.39 -10.49
CA GLU A 89 16.54 -9.25 -11.45
C GLU A 89 16.81 -10.65 -10.88
N LEU A 90 17.24 -10.74 -9.62
CA LEU A 90 17.42 -12.02 -8.94
C LEU A 90 16.11 -12.80 -8.78
N LEU A 91 15.03 -12.07 -8.46
CA LEU A 91 13.68 -12.63 -8.36
C LEU A 91 13.14 -13.11 -9.71
N LYS A 92 13.41 -12.38 -10.80
CA LYS A 92 13.04 -12.76 -12.17
C LYS A 92 13.67 -14.08 -12.59
N LYS A 93 14.94 -14.32 -12.24
CA LYS A 93 15.64 -15.60 -12.52
C LYS A 93 14.97 -16.83 -11.88
N ARG A 94 14.11 -16.64 -10.86
CA ARG A 94 13.47 -17.75 -10.11
C ARG A 94 11.96 -17.86 -10.35
N PHE A 95 11.26 -16.74 -10.41
CA PHE A 95 9.80 -16.71 -10.57
C PHE A 95 9.33 -16.53 -12.02
N GLY A 96 10.25 -16.15 -12.92
CA GLY A 96 9.95 -15.80 -14.30
C GLY A 96 9.55 -14.33 -14.44
N GLU A 97 9.72 -13.79 -15.65
CA GLU A 97 9.50 -12.36 -15.93
C GLU A 97 8.02 -11.96 -15.86
N SER A 98 7.11 -12.84 -16.33
CA SER A 98 5.68 -12.54 -16.42
C SER A 98 5.04 -12.22 -15.07
N ALA A 99 5.44 -12.91 -14.00
CA ALA A 99 4.86 -12.70 -12.68
C ALA A 99 5.29 -11.35 -12.05
N LEU A 100 6.46 -10.85 -12.41
CA LEU A 100 7.09 -9.67 -11.81
C LEU A 100 7.00 -8.41 -12.69
N GLN A 101 6.30 -8.49 -13.82
CA GLN A 101 6.13 -7.39 -14.75
C GLN A 101 5.56 -6.13 -14.08
N SER A 102 4.59 -6.28 -13.18
CA SER A 102 4.03 -5.14 -12.43
C SER A 102 5.08 -4.43 -11.56
N CYS A 103 5.97 -5.18 -10.90
CA CYS A 103 7.04 -4.63 -10.07
C CYS A 103 8.11 -3.92 -10.91
N GLU A 104 8.39 -4.43 -12.12
CA GLU A 104 9.28 -3.76 -13.07
C GLU A 104 8.70 -2.42 -13.56
N VAL A 105 7.41 -2.40 -13.90
CA VAL A 105 6.73 -1.16 -14.27
C VAL A 105 6.75 -0.16 -13.11
N MET A 106 6.60 -0.61 -11.86
CA MET A 106 6.71 0.27 -10.68
C MET A 106 8.09 0.95 -10.57
N LEU A 107 9.18 0.20 -10.79
CA LEU A 107 10.54 0.78 -10.79
C LEU A 107 10.74 1.75 -11.94
N HIS A 108 10.27 1.39 -13.14
CA HIS A 108 10.33 2.27 -14.30
C HIS A 108 9.52 3.55 -14.07
N ASP A 109 8.32 3.46 -13.48
CA ASP A 109 7.47 4.62 -13.15
C ASP A 109 8.19 5.60 -12.23
N VAL A 110 8.87 5.12 -11.19
CA VAL A 110 9.64 5.97 -10.27
C VAL A 110 10.77 6.68 -11.02
N ALA A 111 11.55 5.95 -11.82
CA ALA A 111 12.63 6.54 -12.62
C ALA A 111 12.11 7.57 -13.64
N GLU A 112 11.01 7.25 -14.33
CA GLU A 112 10.41 8.14 -15.30
C GLU A 112 9.79 9.37 -14.64
N SER A 113 9.21 9.20 -13.45
CA SER A 113 8.68 10.29 -12.65
C SER A 113 9.76 11.29 -12.27
N ARG A 114 10.94 10.84 -11.81
CA ARG A 114 12.05 11.74 -11.49
C ARG A 114 12.45 12.59 -12.69
N ARG A 115 12.56 11.95 -13.86
CA ARG A 115 12.88 12.64 -15.11
C ARG A 115 11.81 13.67 -15.45
N LEU A 116 10.54 13.29 -15.33
CA LEU A 116 9.41 14.16 -15.60
C LEU A 116 9.38 15.36 -14.65
N THR A 117 9.51 15.15 -13.36
CA THR A 117 9.52 16.20 -12.34
C THR A 117 10.69 17.17 -12.58
N ARG A 118 11.87 16.67 -12.95
CA ARG A 118 13.00 17.52 -13.36
C ARG A 118 12.70 18.34 -14.62
N ILE A 119 12.06 17.75 -15.63
CA ILE A 119 11.64 18.48 -16.83
C ILE A 119 10.64 19.59 -16.48
N ILE A 120 9.65 19.28 -15.64
CA ILE A 120 8.64 20.24 -15.23
C ILE A 120 9.27 21.38 -14.43
N GLN A 121 10.17 21.07 -13.50
CA GLN A 121 10.90 22.05 -12.70
C GLN A 121 11.84 22.92 -13.56
N THR A 122 12.51 22.36 -14.57
CA THR A 122 13.44 23.10 -15.43
C THR A 122 12.73 23.96 -16.48
N HIS A 123 11.70 23.41 -17.15
CA HIS A 123 10.99 24.12 -18.23
C HIS A 123 9.93 25.08 -17.73
N PHE A 124 9.33 24.80 -16.57
CA PHE A 124 8.19 25.56 -16.08
C PHE A 124 8.29 25.97 -14.61
N GLY A 125 9.37 25.60 -13.92
CA GLY A 125 9.67 26.13 -12.59
C GLY A 125 10.00 27.61 -12.72
N ASN A 126 9.33 28.43 -11.91
CA ASN A 126 9.72 29.82 -11.79
C ASN A 126 11.06 29.82 -11.05
N VAL A 127 12.11 30.40 -11.63
CA VAL A 127 13.37 30.74 -10.92
C VAL A 127 13.08 31.89 -9.95
N ALA A 128 12.19 31.63 -8.99
CA ALA A 128 11.72 32.58 -7.98
C ALA A 128 11.61 31.90 -6.61
N ALA A 129 12.41 30.86 -6.37
CA ALA A 129 12.67 30.37 -5.02
C ALA A 129 13.98 31.00 -4.57
N THR A 130 13.89 32.00 -3.69
CA THR A 130 14.98 32.68 -2.99
C THR A 130 15.88 31.71 -2.17
N SER A 131 15.55 30.41 -2.15
CA SER A 131 16.25 29.34 -1.41
C SER A 131 16.61 28.10 -2.25
N GLY A 132 16.41 28.08 -3.58
CA GLY A 132 16.90 26.99 -4.45
C GLY A 132 16.24 25.61 -4.28
N VAL A 133 15.26 25.45 -3.38
CA VAL A 133 14.53 24.18 -3.17
C VAL A 133 13.17 24.24 -3.89
N PRO A 134 12.80 23.23 -4.70
CA PRO A 134 11.48 23.18 -5.33
C PRO A 134 10.39 23.01 -4.26
N LEU A 135 9.35 23.83 -4.34
CA LEU A 135 8.22 23.81 -3.40
C LEU A 135 7.40 22.50 -3.45
N ILE A 136 7.44 21.78 -4.58
CA ILE A 136 6.76 20.50 -4.76
C ILE A 136 7.68 19.53 -5.53
N GLU A 137 7.90 18.37 -4.92
CA GLU A 137 8.42 17.18 -5.58
C GLU A 137 7.29 16.15 -5.68
N ALA A 138 6.94 15.76 -6.91
CA ALA A 138 5.86 14.83 -7.17
C ALA A 138 6.40 13.51 -7.72
N THR A 139 5.86 12.40 -7.22
CA THR A 139 6.07 11.05 -7.76
C THR A 139 4.82 10.62 -8.52
N VAL A 140 4.94 10.42 -9.82
CA VAL A 140 3.88 9.99 -10.72
C VAL A 140 3.97 8.49 -10.95
N VAL A 141 2.90 7.78 -10.65
CA VAL A 141 2.85 6.31 -10.68
C VAL A 141 1.68 5.81 -11.53
N SER A 142 1.81 4.64 -12.14
CA SER A 142 0.73 4.02 -12.92
C SER A 142 -0.31 3.34 -12.02
N ARG A 143 -1.60 3.54 -12.31
CA ARG A 143 -2.67 3.00 -11.46
C ARG A 143 -2.77 1.47 -11.47
N LEU A 144 -2.50 0.83 -12.61
CA LEU A 144 -2.77 -0.61 -12.79
C LEU A 144 -1.68 -1.50 -12.20
N CYS A 145 -0.42 -1.04 -12.21
CA CYS A 145 0.73 -1.82 -11.76
C CYS A 145 1.06 -1.62 -10.28
N TRP A 146 0.53 -0.56 -9.66
CA TRP A 146 0.68 -0.29 -8.23
C TRP A 146 -0.47 -0.88 -7.42
N PRO A 147 -0.25 -1.29 -6.17
CA PRO A 147 -1.33 -1.76 -5.30
C PRO A 147 -2.34 -0.64 -5.02
N THR A 148 -3.46 -0.99 -4.40
CA THR A 148 -4.53 -0.05 -4.06
C THR A 148 -4.04 0.98 -3.05
N LEU A 149 -3.67 2.16 -3.56
CA LEU A 149 -3.23 3.27 -2.72
C LEU A 149 -4.43 3.94 -2.03
N PRO A 150 -4.35 4.20 -0.71
CA PRO A 150 -5.44 4.82 0.04
C PRO A 150 -5.84 6.16 -0.57
N ASN A 151 -7.15 6.45 -0.56
CA ASN A 151 -7.70 7.69 -1.10
C ASN A 151 -8.53 8.42 -0.06
N ASP A 152 -7.85 9.13 0.85
CA ASP A 152 -8.55 10.05 1.72
C ASP A 152 -8.55 11.44 1.07
N ASP A 153 -9.73 11.85 0.64
CA ASP A 153 -9.94 13.20 0.14
C ASP A 153 -10.08 14.13 1.35
N PHE A 154 -9.15 15.06 1.50
CA PHE A 154 -9.26 16.13 2.50
C PHE A 154 -8.93 17.50 1.90
N GLU A 155 -9.35 18.55 2.59
CA GLU A 155 -9.15 19.90 2.11
C GLU A 155 -7.71 20.40 2.28
N LEU A 156 -6.92 20.31 1.22
CA LEU A 156 -5.58 20.89 1.17
C LEU A 156 -5.60 22.44 1.26
N PRO A 157 -4.52 23.07 1.76
CA PRO A 157 -4.34 24.52 1.76
C PRO A 157 -4.41 25.14 0.36
N ALA A 158 -4.89 26.38 0.27
CA ALA A 158 -5.05 27.09 -1.00
C ALA A 158 -3.74 27.27 -1.77
N GLY A 159 -2.63 27.55 -1.07
CA GLY A 159 -1.31 27.69 -1.67
C GLY A 159 -0.83 26.40 -2.36
N VAL A 160 -0.95 25.27 -1.65
CA VAL A 160 -0.60 23.95 -2.18
C VAL A 160 -1.52 23.57 -3.35
N LYS A 161 -2.84 23.78 -3.22
CA LYS A 161 -3.81 23.54 -4.30
C LYS A 161 -3.47 24.29 -5.59
N LYS A 162 -2.98 25.53 -5.49
CA LYS A 162 -2.59 26.34 -6.65
C LYS A 162 -1.39 25.72 -7.38
N GLU A 163 -0.36 25.33 -6.65
CA GLU A 163 0.84 24.73 -7.24
C GLU A 163 0.57 23.30 -7.76
N LEU A 164 -0.28 22.50 -7.09
CA LEU A 164 -0.73 21.21 -7.61
C LEU A 164 -1.46 21.35 -8.96
N LYS A 165 -2.37 22.34 -9.08
CA LYS A 165 -3.05 22.63 -10.36
C LYS A 165 -2.08 23.13 -11.43
N ARG A 166 -1.03 23.85 -11.05
CA ARG A 166 0.02 24.29 -11.97
C ARG A 166 0.79 23.08 -12.50
N PHE A 167 1.20 22.17 -11.62
CA PHE A 167 1.87 20.93 -11.99
C PHE A 167 0.99 20.07 -12.90
N GLU A 168 -0.31 19.94 -12.58
CA GLU A 168 -1.27 19.19 -13.40
C GLU A 168 -1.37 19.73 -14.84
N LYS A 169 -1.42 21.05 -15.03
CA LYS A 169 -1.43 21.67 -16.36
C LYS A 169 -0.16 21.35 -17.17
N GLN A 170 0.99 21.41 -16.51
CA GLN A 170 2.28 21.13 -17.13
C GLN A 170 2.41 19.64 -17.47
N PHE A 171 1.94 18.77 -16.58
CA PHE A 171 1.86 17.33 -16.81
C PHE A 171 1.01 17.01 -18.04
N LEU A 172 -0.18 17.61 -18.15
CA LEU A 172 -1.08 17.42 -19.29
C LEU A 172 -0.44 17.87 -20.61
N HIS A 173 0.37 18.93 -20.60
CA HIS A 173 1.09 19.36 -21.79
C HIS A 173 2.13 18.33 -22.28
N ILE A 174 2.77 17.60 -21.35
CA ILE A 174 3.83 16.62 -21.67
C ILE A 174 3.23 15.23 -21.98
N LYS A 175 2.21 14.80 -21.23
CA LYS A 175 1.66 13.44 -21.25
C LYS A 175 0.16 13.35 -21.58
N ALA A 176 -0.36 14.25 -22.43
CA ALA A 176 -1.72 14.13 -22.95
C ALA A 176 -1.92 12.78 -23.68
N PRO A 177 -3.08 12.09 -23.55
CA PRO A 177 -4.32 12.51 -22.87
C PRO A 177 -4.48 11.97 -21.42
N ARG A 178 -3.38 11.67 -20.71
CA ARG A 178 -3.45 11.04 -19.38
C ARG A 178 -3.98 12.00 -18.30
N LYS A 179 -4.87 11.51 -17.42
CA LYS A 179 -5.39 12.26 -16.26
C LYS A 179 -4.55 12.00 -15.01
N LEU A 180 -4.27 13.05 -14.24
CA LEU A 180 -3.55 12.96 -12.97
C LEU A 180 -4.54 12.96 -11.80
N VAL A 181 -4.32 12.08 -10.82
CA VAL A 181 -5.12 12.00 -9.58
C VAL A 181 -4.15 12.10 -8.41
N TRP A 182 -4.33 13.13 -7.58
CA TRP A 182 -3.44 13.38 -6.44
C TRP A 182 -3.80 12.48 -5.27
N LYS A 183 -2.76 11.97 -4.57
CA LYS A 183 -2.86 11.14 -3.37
C LYS A 183 -2.17 11.82 -2.19
N PRO A 184 -2.80 12.82 -1.56
CA PRO A 184 -2.13 13.67 -0.58
C PRO A 184 -1.80 12.93 0.74
N THR A 185 -2.51 11.85 1.09
CA THR A 185 -2.25 11.09 2.32
C THR A 185 -0.86 10.47 2.36
N LEU A 186 -0.32 10.09 1.20
CA LEU A 186 0.99 9.44 1.07
C LEU A 186 2.16 10.44 0.93
N GLY A 187 1.87 11.75 0.90
CA GLY A 187 2.92 12.76 0.81
C GLY A 187 3.69 12.89 2.12
N LYS A 188 4.86 13.53 2.04
CA LYS A 188 5.61 14.06 3.18
C LYS A 188 5.84 15.55 2.95
N VAL A 189 5.69 16.35 4.00
CA VAL A 189 5.89 17.80 3.96
C VAL A 189 6.87 18.18 5.05
N THR A 190 7.83 19.02 4.68
CA THR A 190 8.71 19.69 5.61
C THR A 190 8.19 21.11 5.82
N ILE A 191 7.91 21.48 7.07
CA ILE A 191 7.44 22.82 7.43
C ILE A 191 8.33 23.43 8.50
N ASP A 192 8.45 24.74 8.48
CA ASP A 192 9.06 25.51 9.55
C ASP A 192 7.96 26.10 10.42
N VAL A 193 8.03 25.88 11.73
CA VAL A 193 7.04 26.36 12.69
C VAL A 193 7.67 27.43 13.55
N GLU A 194 7.20 28.67 13.41
CA GLU A 194 7.66 29.81 14.18
C GLU A 194 6.79 30.01 15.41
N PHE A 195 7.39 29.88 16.60
CA PHE A 195 6.79 30.23 17.88
C PHE A 195 7.38 31.55 18.39
N SER A 196 6.73 32.15 19.39
CA SER A 196 7.19 33.42 19.97
C SER A 196 8.55 33.31 20.68
N ASP A 197 8.92 32.11 21.12
CA ASP A 197 10.16 31.79 21.82
C ASP A 197 11.25 31.22 20.89
N ARG A 198 10.88 30.49 19.84
CA ARG A 198 11.82 29.86 18.89
C ARG A 198 11.17 29.46 17.57
N THR A 199 11.98 29.38 16.52
CA THR A 199 11.61 28.77 15.25
C THR A 199 12.11 27.33 15.22
N ILE A 200 11.22 26.37 15.00
CA ILE A 200 11.59 24.97 14.75
C ILE A 200 11.57 24.77 13.24
N THR A 201 12.75 24.61 12.67
CA THR A 201 12.93 24.33 11.24
C THR A 201 12.88 22.84 10.95
N ASP A 202 12.57 22.49 9.71
CA ASP A 202 12.63 21.13 9.16
C ASP A 202 11.72 20.10 9.85
N VAL A 203 10.50 20.51 10.24
CA VAL A 203 9.53 19.57 10.81
C VAL A 203 8.91 18.73 9.70
N VAL A 204 9.32 17.47 9.63
CA VAL A 204 8.73 16.47 8.73
C VAL A 204 7.40 15.97 9.31
N CYS A 205 6.35 16.01 8.50
CA CYS A 205 5.03 15.50 8.83
C CYS A 205 4.22 15.15 7.58
N THR A 206 3.07 14.50 7.77
CA THR A 206 2.13 14.23 6.67
C THR A 206 1.43 15.53 6.20
N PRO A 207 1.02 15.64 4.92
CA PRO A 207 0.27 16.79 4.41
C PRO A 207 -0.98 17.12 5.21
N LEU A 208 -1.65 16.09 5.75
CA LEU A 208 -2.80 16.29 6.63
C LEU A 208 -2.39 16.97 7.95
N GLN A 209 -1.33 16.48 8.60
CA GLN A 209 -0.82 17.08 9.83
C GLN A 209 -0.33 18.52 9.62
N ALA A 210 0.32 18.81 8.49
CA ALA A 210 0.71 20.17 8.12
C ALA A 210 -0.50 21.08 7.91
N THR A 211 -1.57 20.56 7.28
CA THR A 211 -2.81 21.30 7.07
C THR A 211 -3.49 21.66 8.39
N ILE A 212 -3.49 20.73 9.36
CA ILE A 212 -3.99 21.00 10.72
C ILE A 212 -3.24 22.19 11.32
N LEU A 213 -1.91 22.16 11.34
CA LEU A 213 -1.12 23.26 11.90
C LEU A 213 -1.37 24.60 11.20
N LEU A 214 -1.54 24.59 9.88
CA LEU A 214 -1.86 25.81 9.13
C LEU A 214 -3.21 26.41 9.55
N ARG A 215 -4.23 25.59 9.82
CA ARG A 215 -5.52 26.08 10.35
C ARG A 215 -5.40 26.66 11.75
N PHE A 216 -4.52 26.09 12.57
CA PHE A 216 -4.18 26.65 13.88
C PHE A 216 -3.41 27.98 13.79
N ALA A 217 -2.70 28.22 12.68
CA ALA A 217 -2.07 29.51 12.41
C ALA A 217 -3.09 30.59 12.05
N ASP A 218 -4.15 30.25 11.29
CA ASP A 218 -5.23 31.18 10.95
C ASP A 218 -6.12 31.49 12.16
N GLN A 219 -6.48 30.46 12.95
CA GLN A 219 -7.27 30.59 14.16
C GLN A 219 -6.64 29.78 15.28
N ARG A 220 -6.33 30.43 16.40
CA ARG A 220 -5.57 29.80 17.49
C ARG A 220 -6.34 28.72 18.25
N ARG A 221 -7.68 28.79 18.26
CA ARG A 221 -8.56 27.92 19.06
C ARG A 221 -9.56 27.22 18.16
N TRP A 222 -9.64 25.90 18.29
CA TRP A 222 -10.56 25.06 17.52
C TRP A 222 -11.25 24.03 18.40
N ASP A 223 -12.54 23.81 18.17
CA ASP A 223 -13.23 22.60 18.59
C ASP A 223 -12.91 21.46 17.60
N LEU A 224 -12.74 20.25 18.10
CA LEU A 224 -12.52 19.04 17.29
C LEU A 224 -13.62 18.81 16.25
N SER A 225 -14.88 19.07 16.61
CA SER A 225 -16.02 18.87 15.70
C SER A 225 -15.98 19.85 14.54
N ASP A 226 -15.69 21.11 14.83
CA ASP A 226 -15.65 22.18 13.83
C ASP A 226 -14.45 21.99 12.90
N LEU A 227 -13.29 21.64 13.46
CA LEU A 227 -12.08 21.36 12.68
C LEU A 227 -12.27 20.13 11.77
N ALA A 228 -12.94 19.08 12.25
CA ALA A 228 -13.28 17.90 11.44
C ALA A 228 -14.20 18.27 10.27
N SER A 229 -15.18 19.14 10.51
CA SER A 229 -16.11 19.62 9.48
C SER A 229 -15.41 20.48 8.42
N GLU A 230 -14.46 21.32 8.82
CA GLU A 230 -13.73 22.19 7.89
C GLU A 230 -12.75 21.38 7.03
N LEU A 231 -12.01 20.44 7.64
CA LEU A 231 -11.07 19.58 6.92
C LEU A 231 -11.78 18.49 6.10
N LYS A 232 -13.06 18.23 6.38
CA LYS A 232 -13.90 17.14 5.85
C LYS A 232 -13.35 15.76 6.17
N ILE A 233 -12.96 15.54 7.42
CA ILE A 233 -12.32 14.30 7.89
C ILE A 233 -13.10 13.71 9.06
N LEU A 234 -13.07 12.39 9.19
CA LEU A 234 -13.65 11.69 10.33
C LEU A 234 -12.93 12.04 11.64
N LEU A 235 -13.71 12.30 12.70
CA LEU A 235 -13.22 12.62 14.05
C LEU A 235 -12.16 11.64 14.60
N PRO A 236 -12.28 10.30 14.43
CA PRO A 236 -11.26 9.37 14.92
C PRO A 236 -9.89 9.56 14.24
N VAL A 237 -9.89 9.79 12.93
CA VAL A 237 -8.67 10.02 12.14
C VAL A 237 -8.02 11.33 12.55
N LEU A 238 -8.81 12.39 12.70
CA LEU A 238 -8.32 13.69 13.16
C LEU A 238 -7.68 13.58 14.55
N ARG A 239 -8.33 12.89 15.49
CA ARG A 239 -7.79 12.68 16.85
C ARG A 239 -6.46 11.93 16.83
N LYS A 240 -6.33 10.85 16.03
CA LYS A 240 -5.07 10.11 15.87
C LYS A 240 -3.96 11.02 15.33
N LYS A 241 -4.25 11.82 14.30
CA LYS A 241 -3.26 12.71 13.67
C LYS A 241 -2.90 13.92 14.55
N MET A 242 -3.84 14.45 15.33
CA MET A 242 -3.59 15.51 16.30
C MET A 242 -2.75 15.05 17.49
N ALA A 243 -2.81 13.78 17.88
CA ALA A 243 -2.02 13.24 18.99
C ALA A 243 -0.52 13.51 18.83
N LEU A 244 0.01 13.48 17.60
CA LEU A 244 1.41 13.82 17.32
C LEU A 244 1.74 15.26 17.75
N TRP A 245 0.86 16.22 17.40
CA TRP A 245 1.07 17.63 17.74
C TRP A 245 0.86 17.94 19.22
N VAL A 246 -0.07 17.22 19.85
CA VAL A 246 -0.26 17.28 21.31
C VAL A 246 0.97 16.72 22.03
N ASN A 247 1.52 15.60 21.57
CA ASN A 247 2.72 14.98 22.14
C ASN A 247 3.97 15.86 21.95
N ARG A 248 4.08 16.54 20.79
CA ARG A 248 5.15 17.52 20.54
C ARG A 248 4.93 18.86 21.26
N GLY A 249 3.77 19.07 21.87
CA GLY A 249 3.42 20.28 22.62
C GLY A 249 3.03 21.48 21.77
N TYR A 250 2.86 21.31 20.45
CA TYR A 250 2.49 22.40 19.53
C TYR A 250 1.03 22.82 19.71
N ILE A 251 0.19 21.87 20.12
CA ILE A 251 -1.24 22.05 20.38
C ILE A 251 -1.53 21.55 21.80
N GLN A 252 -2.30 22.30 22.57
CA GLN A 252 -2.67 21.96 23.95
C GLN A 252 -4.19 21.88 24.10
N GLU A 253 -4.68 20.91 24.89
CA GLU A 253 -6.11 20.84 25.28
C GLU A 253 -6.34 21.85 26.41
N VAL A 254 -7.10 22.90 26.14
CA VAL A 254 -7.32 24.00 27.11
C VAL A 254 -8.61 23.82 27.89
N ALA A 255 -9.64 23.31 27.24
CA ALA A 255 -10.95 23.17 27.84
C ALA A 255 -11.74 22.05 27.15
N ARG A 256 -12.89 21.69 27.72
CA ARG A 256 -13.91 20.90 27.05
C ARG A 256 -15.15 21.75 26.86
N SER A 257 -15.69 21.72 25.65
CA SER A 257 -16.97 22.33 25.29
C SER A 257 -18.08 21.78 26.21
N PRO A 258 -19.19 22.52 26.43
CA PRO A 258 -20.33 22.04 27.22
C PRO A 258 -20.93 20.71 26.72
N SER A 259 -20.68 20.37 25.45
CA SER A 259 -21.03 19.09 24.81
C SER A 259 -20.07 17.93 25.11
N GLY A 260 -18.97 18.19 25.85
CA GLY A 260 -17.92 17.23 26.17
C GLY A 260 -16.78 17.15 25.14
N ALA A 261 -16.83 17.91 24.04
CA ALA A 261 -15.79 17.93 23.01
C ALA A 261 -14.52 18.67 23.48
N PRO A 262 -13.30 18.14 23.25
CA PRO A 262 -12.06 18.84 23.58
C PRO A 262 -11.87 20.09 22.70
N ILE A 263 -11.49 21.20 23.34
CA ILE A 263 -11.08 22.44 22.69
C ILE A 263 -9.56 22.52 22.73
N TYR A 264 -8.96 22.66 21.57
CA TYR A 264 -7.52 22.76 21.40
C TYR A 264 -7.08 24.18 21.10
N GLU A 265 -5.93 24.58 21.64
CA GLU A 265 -5.28 25.86 21.38
C GLU A 265 -3.84 25.65 20.91
N ALA A 266 -3.39 26.45 19.94
CA ALA A 266 -1.99 26.49 19.54
C ALA A 266 -1.10 27.04 20.66
N ALA A 267 0.00 26.37 20.98
CA ALA A 267 0.91 26.80 22.02
C ALA A 267 1.64 28.10 21.62
N THR A 268 1.72 29.05 22.54
CA THR A 268 2.40 30.34 22.31
C THR A 268 3.91 30.25 22.57
N SER A 269 4.31 29.41 23.52
CA SER A 269 5.70 29.08 23.83
C SER A 269 5.79 27.59 24.16
N LEU A 270 6.92 26.97 23.79
CA LEU A 270 7.07 25.51 23.90
C LEU A 270 7.75 25.08 25.21
N GLY A 271 8.26 26.05 26.00
CA GLY A 271 8.89 25.79 27.31
C GLY A 271 10.21 25.00 27.22
N SER A 272 11.01 24.96 28.28
CA SER A 272 12.36 24.37 28.26
C SER A 272 12.40 22.82 28.24
N THR A 273 11.26 22.15 28.08
CA THR A 273 11.18 20.68 27.95
C THR A 273 11.55 20.27 26.54
N ASP A 274 12.86 20.12 26.33
CA ASP A 274 13.44 19.50 25.15
C ASP A 274 13.22 17.98 25.20
N SER A 275 12.01 17.54 24.85
CA SER A 275 11.76 16.16 24.42
C SER A 275 11.83 16.13 22.90
N ARG A 276 13.02 16.40 22.34
CA ARG A 276 13.41 15.95 21.01
C ARG A 276 13.49 14.42 21.00
N GLN A 277 12.35 13.77 21.10
CA GLN A 277 12.23 12.43 20.53
C GLN A 277 11.75 12.63 19.09
N PRO A 278 12.53 12.19 18.08
CA PRO A 278 11.91 11.87 16.81
C PRO A 278 10.91 10.76 17.13
N ALA A 279 9.64 11.13 17.25
CA ALA A 279 8.57 10.16 17.08
C ALA A 279 8.73 9.69 15.63
N GLU A 280 9.44 8.58 15.45
CA GLU A 280 9.35 7.78 14.24
C GLU A 280 7.86 7.60 13.98
N ASP A 281 7.44 7.94 12.76
CA ASP A 281 6.05 7.80 12.34
C ASP A 281 5.63 6.33 12.50
N GLU A 282 4.99 5.97 13.61
CA GLU A 282 4.32 4.66 13.80
C GLU A 282 3.09 4.50 12.88
N ASP A 283 3.06 5.20 11.75
CA ASP A 283 2.07 5.02 10.68
C ASP A 283 2.60 4.14 9.54
N GLU A 284 3.79 3.54 9.69
CA GLU A 284 4.39 2.66 8.66
C GLU A 284 3.75 1.25 8.56
N GLY A 285 2.76 0.90 9.39
CA GLY A 285 2.09 -0.41 9.32
C GLY A 285 0.56 -0.39 9.36
N ALA A 286 -0.07 0.72 9.72
CA ALA A 286 -1.52 0.77 9.89
C ALA A 286 -2.27 0.95 8.56
N SER A 287 -1.73 1.75 7.63
CA SER A 287 -2.43 2.04 6.38
C SER A 287 -2.47 0.84 5.42
N SER A 288 -1.46 -0.02 5.42
CA SER A 288 -1.46 -1.24 4.62
C SER A 288 -2.41 -2.28 5.20
N ALA A 289 -2.45 -2.45 6.52
CA ALA A 289 -3.41 -3.33 7.19
C ALA A 289 -4.86 -2.85 7.02
N ASP A 290 -5.12 -1.55 7.13
CA ASP A 290 -6.45 -0.97 6.93
C ASP A 290 -6.88 -1.04 5.46
N ALA A 291 -5.97 -0.77 4.51
CA ALA A 291 -6.23 -0.93 3.07
C ALA A 291 -6.44 -2.40 2.67
N GLN A 292 -5.70 -3.33 3.29
CA GLN A 292 -5.91 -4.77 3.12
C GLN A 292 -7.25 -5.21 3.72
N ALA A 293 -7.62 -4.71 4.89
CA ALA A 293 -8.92 -5.00 5.51
C ALA A 293 -10.09 -4.45 4.68
N GLU A 294 -9.96 -3.25 4.14
CA GLU A 294 -10.98 -2.66 3.25
C GLU A 294 -11.07 -3.40 1.91
N GLN A 295 -9.93 -3.85 1.36
CA GLN A 295 -9.92 -4.69 0.16
C GLN A 295 -10.56 -6.05 0.42
N LEU A 296 -10.23 -6.71 1.54
CA LEU A 296 -10.87 -7.96 1.94
C LEU A 296 -12.39 -7.78 2.10
N ALA A 297 -12.83 -6.67 2.69
CA ALA A 297 -14.25 -6.34 2.80
C ALA A 297 -14.90 -6.09 1.44
N ALA A 298 -14.20 -5.44 0.50
CA ALA A 298 -14.69 -5.25 -0.88
C ALA A 298 -14.83 -6.60 -1.61
N ASP A 299 -13.84 -7.48 -1.50
CA ASP A 299 -13.88 -8.83 -2.06
C ASP A 299 -15.00 -9.67 -1.44
N MET A 300 -15.27 -9.50 -0.13
CA MET A 300 -16.42 -10.12 0.55
C MET A 300 -17.76 -9.64 -0.02
N ARG A 301 -17.90 -8.35 -0.36
CA ARG A 301 -19.12 -7.81 -0.98
C ARG A 301 -19.35 -8.35 -2.39
N VAL A 302 -18.29 -8.50 -3.19
CA VAL A 302 -18.39 -9.11 -4.53
C VAL A 302 -18.85 -10.57 -4.40
N CYS A 303 -18.21 -11.34 -3.51
CA CYS A 303 -18.62 -12.72 -3.24
C CYS A 303 -20.08 -12.81 -2.77
N GLU A 304 -20.53 -11.90 -1.91
CA GLU A 304 -21.92 -11.81 -1.46
C GLU A 304 -22.88 -11.65 -2.65
N GLN A 305 -22.62 -10.68 -3.53
CA GLN A 305 -23.48 -10.41 -4.70
C GLN A 305 -23.57 -11.61 -5.63
N TYR A 306 -22.45 -12.31 -5.86
CA TYR A 306 -22.43 -13.53 -6.67
C TYR A 306 -23.19 -14.68 -6.00
N VAL A 307 -22.99 -14.91 -4.69
CA VAL A 307 -23.73 -15.95 -3.95
C VAL A 307 -25.23 -15.68 -3.96
N MET A 308 -25.64 -14.43 -3.72
CA MET A 308 -27.05 -14.02 -3.79
C MET A 308 -27.60 -14.17 -5.21
N GLY A 309 -26.84 -13.83 -6.25
CA GLY A 309 -27.23 -14.05 -7.64
C GLY A 309 -27.40 -15.53 -8.01
N MET A 310 -26.48 -16.39 -7.54
CA MET A 310 -26.57 -17.84 -7.75
C MET A 310 -27.78 -18.43 -7.04
N LEU A 311 -28.03 -18.06 -5.78
CA LEU A 311 -29.15 -18.58 -4.99
C LEU A 311 -30.52 -18.00 -5.39
N THR A 312 -30.52 -16.87 -6.11
CA THR A 312 -31.75 -16.33 -6.73
C THR A 312 -32.15 -17.17 -7.94
N ASN A 313 -31.17 -17.62 -8.72
CA ASN A 313 -31.40 -18.47 -9.88
C ASN A 313 -31.57 -19.96 -9.52
N ILE A 314 -30.96 -20.41 -8.42
CA ILE A 314 -30.98 -21.80 -7.95
C ILE A 314 -31.44 -21.81 -6.50
N GLU A 315 -32.64 -22.35 -6.23
CA GLU A 315 -33.33 -22.20 -4.95
C GLU A 315 -32.56 -22.70 -3.71
N SER A 316 -31.68 -23.69 -3.87
CA SER A 316 -30.80 -24.16 -2.79
C SER A 316 -29.51 -24.80 -3.30
N LEU A 317 -28.39 -24.56 -2.62
CA LEU A 317 -27.07 -25.11 -2.99
C LEU A 317 -26.26 -25.57 -1.76
N PRO A 318 -25.49 -26.66 -1.86
CA PRO A 318 -24.55 -27.07 -0.82
C PRO A 318 -23.25 -26.24 -0.87
N LEU A 319 -22.53 -26.20 0.25
CA LEU A 319 -21.26 -25.45 0.40
C LEU A 319 -20.27 -25.73 -0.72
N GLU A 320 -19.98 -27.01 -0.99
CA GLU A 320 -19.03 -27.46 -2.01
C GLU A 320 -19.38 -26.92 -3.40
N ARG A 321 -20.67 -26.87 -3.75
CA ARG A 321 -21.12 -26.41 -5.06
C ARG A 321 -21.02 -24.90 -5.19
N ILE A 322 -21.33 -24.17 -4.13
CA ILE A 322 -21.11 -22.71 -4.07
C ILE A 322 -19.63 -22.42 -4.23
N HIS A 323 -18.77 -23.14 -3.51
CA HIS A 323 -17.33 -23.01 -3.57
C HIS A 323 -16.77 -23.24 -4.99
N ASN A 324 -17.20 -24.33 -5.65
CA ASN A 324 -16.77 -24.67 -7.01
C ASN A 324 -17.30 -23.67 -8.05
N MET A 325 -18.52 -23.17 -7.90
CA MET A 325 -19.07 -22.14 -8.78
C MET A 325 -18.35 -20.80 -8.60
N LEU A 326 -18.03 -20.39 -7.38
CA LEU A 326 -17.22 -19.20 -7.14
C LEU A 326 -15.83 -19.32 -7.79
N LYS A 327 -15.16 -20.47 -7.65
CA LYS A 327 -13.89 -20.74 -8.35
C LYS A 327 -14.01 -20.68 -9.87
N MET A 328 -15.13 -21.15 -10.43
CA MET A 328 -15.34 -21.20 -11.88
C MET A 328 -15.72 -19.83 -12.48
N PHE A 329 -16.53 -19.04 -11.78
CA PHE A 329 -17.04 -17.75 -12.25
C PHE A 329 -16.18 -16.55 -11.83
N LEU A 330 -15.29 -16.72 -10.85
CA LEU A 330 -14.26 -15.74 -10.46
C LEU A 330 -12.85 -16.32 -10.71
N PRO A 331 -12.47 -16.57 -11.98
CA PRO A 331 -11.13 -17.04 -12.30
C PRO A 331 -10.08 -15.97 -11.93
N PRO A 332 -8.87 -16.37 -11.51
CA PRO A 332 -7.76 -15.44 -11.38
C PRO A 332 -7.46 -14.87 -12.76
N THR A 333 -7.68 -13.57 -12.93
CA THR A 333 -7.25 -12.82 -14.12
C THR A 333 -6.02 -12.01 -13.76
N ASP A 334 -5.17 -11.67 -14.73
CA ASP A 334 -3.84 -11.05 -14.53
C ASP A 334 -3.80 -9.80 -13.63
N ASN A 335 -4.95 -9.17 -13.36
CA ASN A 335 -5.07 -7.95 -12.54
C ASN A 335 -6.02 -8.06 -11.34
N ASP A 336 -6.68 -9.19 -11.09
CA ASP A 336 -7.61 -9.34 -9.96
C ASP A 336 -7.36 -10.65 -9.21
N ARG A 337 -7.39 -10.60 -7.86
CA ARG A 337 -7.29 -11.81 -7.04
C ARG A 337 -8.58 -12.59 -7.29
N GLY A 338 -8.53 -13.55 -8.21
CA GLY A 338 -9.61 -14.52 -8.38
C GLY A 338 -9.94 -15.21 -7.06
N TYR A 339 -11.07 -15.90 -7.00
CA TYR A 339 -11.50 -16.53 -5.76
C TYR A 339 -10.53 -17.66 -5.34
N ASP A 340 -9.69 -17.40 -4.33
CA ASP A 340 -8.63 -18.29 -3.84
C ASP A 340 -8.90 -18.85 -2.42
N ARG A 341 -10.08 -18.56 -1.86
CA ARG A 341 -10.44 -18.91 -0.47
C ARG A 341 -10.57 -20.40 -0.24
N SER A 342 -10.36 -20.81 1.01
CA SER A 342 -10.62 -22.17 1.47
C SER A 342 -12.12 -22.41 1.69
N GLU A 343 -12.52 -23.68 1.70
CA GLU A 343 -13.90 -24.07 1.98
C GLU A 343 -14.36 -23.66 3.39
N MET A 344 -13.45 -23.70 4.37
CA MET A 344 -13.73 -23.29 5.76
C MET A 344 -13.98 -21.78 5.88
N GLU A 345 -13.24 -20.95 5.14
CA GLU A 345 -13.45 -19.49 5.14
C GLU A 345 -14.78 -19.12 4.49
N LEU A 346 -15.14 -19.79 3.39
CA LEU A 346 -16.45 -19.62 2.76
C LEU A 346 -17.56 -20.02 3.72
N GLN A 347 -17.40 -21.12 4.46
CA GLN A 347 -18.39 -21.56 5.43
C GLN A 347 -18.61 -20.50 6.53
N ARG A 348 -17.53 -19.92 7.07
CA ARG A 348 -17.64 -18.84 8.07
C ARG A 348 -18.37 -17.62 7.51
N PHE A 349 -18.08 -17.25 6.27
CA PHE A 349 -18.73 -16.14 5.59
C PHE A 349 -20.22 -16.39 5.30
N LEU A 350 -20.58 -17.58 4.85
CA LEU A 350 -21.99 -17.93 4.65
C LEU A 350 -22.75 -17.98 5.98
N ASN A 351 -22.09 -18.40 7.06
CA ASN A 351 -22.69 -18.35 8.40
C ASN A 351 -22.93 -16.92 8.88
N SER A 352 -22.02 -15.97 8.63
CA SER A 352 -22.29 -14.56 8.96
C SER A 352 -23.47 -14.00 8.15
N LEU A 353 -23.65 -14.43 6.89
CA LEU A 353 -24.82 -14.05 6.09
C LEU A 353 -26.14 -14.70 6.58
N VAL A 354 -26.07 -15.84 7.25
CA VAL A 354 -27.22 -16.46 7.94
C VAL A 354 -27.55 -15.69 9.22
N GLU A 355 -26.54 -15.26 9.99
CA GLU A 355 -26.73 -14.39 11.16
C GLU A 355 -27.33 -13.03 10.79
N ASP A 356 -26.89 -12.44 9.67
CA ASP A 356 -27.45 -11.22 9.09
C ASP A 356 -28.88 -11.42 8.52
N GLY A 357 -29.40 -12.65 8.52
CA GLY A 357 -30.75 -13.00 8.10
C GLY A 357 -30.98 -12.97 6.59
N LYS A 358 -29.93 -12.85 5.77
CA LYS A 358 -30.01 -12.86 4.30
C LYS A 358 -30.13 -14.28 3.73
N LEU A 359 -29.45 -15.23 4.37
CA LEU A 359 -29.47 -16.65 4.01
C LEU A 359 -30.11 -17.48 5.12
N GLU A 360 -30.59 -18.67 4.74
CA GLU A 360 -31.05 -19.69 5.67
C GLU A 360 -30.30 -21.00 5.36
N PHE A 361 -29.86 -21.68 6.41
CA PHE A 361 -29.19 -22.97 6.30
C PHE A 361 -30.14 -24.07 6.76
N SER A 362 -30.49 -24.99 5.87
CA SER A 362 -31.40 -26.11 6.16
C SER A 362 -30.84 -27.38 5.54
N SER A 363 -30.68 -28.43 6.36
CA SER A 363 -30.26 -29.77 5.91
C SER A 363 -29.00 -29.80 5.02
N GLY A 364 -27.97 -29.01 5.35
CA GLY A 364 -26.73 -28.98 4.58
C GLY A 364 -26.76 -28.08 3.32
N MET A 365 -27.86 -27.38 3.09
CA MET A 365 -28.08 -26.52 1.92
C MET A 365 -28.31 -25.07 2.35
N TYR A 366 -27.71 -24.14 1.62
CA TYR A 366 -27.96 -22.70 1.76
C TYR A 366 -29.08 -22.29 0.81
N ARG A 367 -30.02 -21.48 1.31
CA ARG A 367 -31.12 -20.88 0.55
C ARG A 367 -31.24 -19.39 0.87
N ILE A 368 -31.77 -18.60 -0.04
CA ILE A 368 -32.14 -17.20 0.28
C ILE A 368 -33.35 -17.26 1.21
N ARG A 369 -33.31 -16.48 2.29
CA ARG A 369 -34.47 -16.28 3.14
C ARG A 369 -35.51 -15.49 2.35
N LYS A 370 -36.57 -16.15 1.86
CA LYS A 370 -37.71 -15.44 1.27
C LYS A 370 -38.34 -14.58 2.36
N GLY A 371 -38.15 -13.27 2.27
CA GLY A 371 -38.90 -12.31 3.06
C GLY A 371 -40.39 -12.53 2.82
N GLY A 372 -41.15 -12.62 3.90
CA GLY A 372 -42.61 -12.46 3.84
C GLY A 372 -42.98 -11.03 3.51
#